data_AF-A0A7C4M169-F1
#
_entry.id   AF-A0A7C4M169-F1
#
_cell.length_a   1.000
_cell.length_b   1.000
_cell.length_c   1.000
_cell.angle_alpha   90.00
_cell.angle_beta   90.00
_cell.angle_gamma   90.00
#
_symmetry.space_group_name_H-M   'P 1'
#
loop_
_entity.id
_entity.type
_entity.pdbx_description
1 polymer ?
#
loop_
_entity_poly.entity_id
_entity_poly.type
_entity_poly.pdbx_seq_one_letter_code
_entity_poly.pdbx_strand_id
1 'polypeptide(L)'
;MRTIRFALTAALLFALFPAALCAKTLAIVPFKVHADRDVAFMADGIYDMLSARLNRPGELEVKPRAAVERGIAAVPGGFAEARAPEIARALGVDFLLFGSLTVLGEGVSLDAKAIEATGGRPPLSFSEQSADLGGIISRVNRMAGEIQAALLGKPAAAKAGAPSPAAAPQPAAPPSDTQAHPEKLFRRQGGLAPEDRPSPFVSEEGGGGIELSPRFWRSAAFKQLFNGLALADVDGDGKTETVIATQEGVLVYRMEQGRFHQVHDLRKENQGLPAALDVADVNGNGRPEIFVTALSATRRAVSSYVLEHDGKGFRRVAENLPYYLRVCRTPERGAVLLGQEHRPGSPHSNRIHELIWKNGRYEPEVAVPVPIALNVLGMAFADLRGERKEDTVAFDRDDFIRIFAPGGAEEWRSTEKYGGSTLYFAAGRADQGDVENPVYLPMRLLPWGPGADGKGRLLVVRNHDWSGRRLERMRSYQESQILSFFWDGLGLAPEWRTRKITGAIRDFAVGDFANDGKKSFVAAVVLEEGHVIGTDPKSVVIALEFK
;
A
#
# COMPACT_ATOMS: atom_id res chain seq x y z
N MET A 1 -58.76 60.44 -4.97
CA MET A 1 -58.47 59.02 -4.68
C MET A 1 -57.04 58.69 -5.11
N ARG A 2 -56.20 58.29 -4.14
CA ARG A 2 -55.07 57.32 -4.21
C ARG A 2 -53.87 57.60 -5.15
N THR A 3 -52.75 58.11 -4.58
CA THR A 3 -51.44 57.43 -4.30
C THR A 3 -50.52 57.33 -5.54
N ILE A 4 -49.41 58.06 -5.72
CA ILE A 4 -48.10 58.14 -5.00
C ILE A 4 -47.52 56.77 -4.63
N ARG A 5 -46.27 56.51 -5.10
CA ARG A 5 -45.37 55.32 -5.03
C ARG A 5 -45.32 54.60 -6.39
N PHE A 6 -44.23 54.66 -7.16
CA PHE A 6 -42.94 54.05 -6.88
C PHE A 6 -41.77 54.88 -7.43
N ALA A 7 -40.91 55.32 -6.51
CA ALA A 7 -39.58 55.79 -6.78
C ALA A 7 -38.58 54.64 -6.56
N LEU A 8 -37.40 54.76 -7.18
CA LEU A 8 -36.15 54.06 -6.88
C LEU A 8 -36.17 52.52 -6.99
N THR A 9 -35.60 52.00 -8.09
CA THR A 9 -34.51 50.97 -8.07
C THR A 9 -34.17 50.55 -9.52
N ALA A 10 -33.56 51.45 -10.29
CA ALA A 10 -33.02 51.13 -11.62
C ALA A 10 -31.55 51.56 -11.79
N ALA A 11 -30.84 51.76 -10.68
CA ALA A 11 -29.44 52.21 -10.69
C ALA A 11 -28.69 51.78 -9.43
N LEU A 12 -28.51 50.47 -9.20
CA LEU A 12 -27.39 49.90 -8.43
C LEU A 12 -27.48 48.35 -8.40
N LEU A 13 -27.04 47.66 -9.45
CA LEU A 13 -26.71 46.22 -9.35
C LEU A 13 -25.68 45.87 -10.42
N PHE A 14 -24.59 46.65 -10.42
CA PHE A 14 -23.38 46.39 -11.19
C PHE A 14 -22.19 46.44 -10.22
N ALA A 15 -22.15 45.54 -9.24
CA ALA A 15 -20.98 45.29 -8.41
C ALA A 15 -21.24 44.07 -7.51
N LEU A 16 -20.67 42.93 -7.90
CA LEU A 16 -20.12 41.84 -7.07
C LEU A 16 -20.17 40.55 -7.88
N PHE A 17 -19.42 40.51 -9.00
CA PHE A 17 -18.78 39.25 -9.33
C PHE A 17 -17.79 38.99 -8.19
N PRO A 18 -17.83 37.84 -7.49
CA PRO A 18 -16.67 37.43 -6.72
C PRO A 18 -15.52 37.39 -7.73
N ALA A 19 -14.47 38.18 -7.48
CA ALA A 19 -13.23 38.03 -8.21
C ALA A 19 -12.87 36.55 -8.09
N ALA A 20 -12.96 35.82 -9.19
CA ALA A 20 -12.44 34.47 -9.25
C ALA A 20 -10.98 34.61 -8.80
N LEU A 21 -10.64 34.00 -7.66
CA LEU A 21 -9.25 33.83 -7.25
C LEU A 21 -8.61 33.02 -8.38
N CYS A 22 -7.96 33.72 -9.31
CA CYS A 22 -7.26 33.09 -10.41
C CYS A 22 -6.13 32.27 -9.78
N ALA A 23 -6.15 30.95 -9.98
CA ALA A 23 -5.13 30.06 -9.44
C ALA A 23 -3.76 30.53 -9.93
N LYS A 24 -2.80 30.65 -9.01
CA LYS A 24 -1.43 31.02 -9.40
C LYS A 24 -0.78 29.84 -10.11
N THR A 25 0.13 30.11 -11.02
CA THR A 25 0.77 29.08 -11.85
C THR A 25 2.26 28.98 -11.54
N LEU A 26 2.76 27.75 -11.48
CA LEU A 26 4.15 27.44 -11.15
C LEU A 26 4.76 26.52 -12.21
N ALA A 27 5.96 26.82 -12.68
CA ALA A 27 6.80 25.85 -13.39
C ALA A 27 7.97 25.42 -12.53
N ILE A 28 8.32 24.14 -12.57
CA ILE A 28 9.50 23.58 -11.92
C ILE A 28 10.49 23.22 -13.02
N VAL A 29 11.70 23.72 -12.93
CA VAL A 29 12.81 23.39 -13.83
C VAL A 29 13.47 22.10 -13.31
N PRO A 30 13.80 21.12 -14.18
CA PRO A 30 14.58 19.95 -13.78
C PRO A 30 15.87 20.36 -13.04
N PHE A 31 16.10 19.75 -11.88
CA PHE A 31 17.20 20.13 -10.99
C PHE A 31 18.54 19.75 -11.61
N LYS A 32 19.54 20.64 -11.51
CA LYS A 32 20.91 20.33 -11.93
C LYS A 32 21.54 19.34 -10.95
N VAL A 33 22.10 18.26 -11.45
CA VAL A 33 22.74 17.24 -10.61
C VAL A 33 24.25 17.44 -10.59
N HIS A 34 24.80 17.53 -9.39
CA HIS A 34 26.24 17.54 -9.12
C HIS A 34 26.58 16.30 -8.28
N ALA A 35 26.96 15.21 -8.92
CA ALA A 35 27.25 13.95 -8.26
C ALA A 35 28.45 13.25 -8.90
N ASP A 36 29.18 12.46 -8.10
CA ASP A 36 30.26 11.57 -8.53
C ASP A 36 29.76 10.21 -9.04
N ARG A 37 28.45 9.94 -8.92
CA ARG A 37 27.76 8.70 -9.32
C ARG A 37 26.44 9.01 -10.03
N ASP A 38 25.89 8.03 -10.76
CA ASP A 38 24.61 8.20 -11.45
C ASP A 38 23.45 8.25 -10.45
N VAL A 39 22.79 9.41 -10.42
CA VAL A 39 21.64 9.70 -9.55
C VAL A 39 20.51 10.38 -10.34
N ALA A 40 20.44 10.19 -11.66
CA ALA A 40 19.39 10.77 -12.50
C ALA A 40 17.98 10.40 -12.00
N PHE A 41 17.80 9.15 -11.58
CA PHE A 41 16.56 8.65 -10.98
C PHE A 41 16.11 9.46 -9.76
N MET A 42 17.07 9.95 -8.97
CA MET A 42 16.79 10.71 -7.74
C MET A 42 16.37 12.14 -8.07
N ALA A 43 17.00 12.76 -9.06
CA ALA A 43 16.61 14.09 -9.52
C ALA A 43 15.18 14.07 -10.10
N ASP A 44 14.84 13.03 -10.86
CA ASP A 44 13.49 12.80 -11.36
C ASP A 44 12.49 12.57 -10.22
N GLY A 45 12.83 11.72 -9.24
CA GLY A 45 11.99 11.50 -8.07
C GLY A 45 11.74 12.77 -7.25
N ILE A 46 12.77 13.60 -7.01
CA ILE A 46 12.62 14.88 -6.31
C ILE A 46 11.74 15.85 -7.10
N TYR A 47 11.91 15.90 -8.42
CA TYR A 47 11.07 16.72 -9.31
C TYR A 47 9.60 16.32 -9.20
N ASP A 48 9.30 15.02 -9.29
CA ASP A 48 7.94 14.51 -9.22
C ASP A 48 7.32 14.76 -7.84
N MET A 49 8.09 14.59 -6.78
CA MET A 49 7.67 14.89 -5.40
C MET A 49 7.33 16.37 -5.21
N LEU A 50 8.18 17.28 -5.69
CA LEU A 50 7.93 18.73 -5.61
C LEU A 50 6.72 19.12 -6.46
N SER A 51 6.61 18.58 -7.67
CA SER A 51 5.47 18.82 -8.56
C SER A 51 4.16 18.41 -7.91
N ALA A 52 4.10 17.20 -7.35
CA ALA A 52 2.90 16.69 -6.69
C ALA A 52 2.52 17.50 -5.43
N ARG A 53 3.49 17.93 -4.63
CA ARG A 53 3.23 18.65 -3.37
C ARG A 53 2.87 20.11 -3.57
N LEU A 54 3.43 20.75 -4.59
CA LEU A 54 3.17 22.15 -4.91
C LEU A 54 1.89 22.32 -5.75
N ASN A 55 1.44 21.27 -6.45
CA ASN A 55 0.21 21.33 -7.23
C ASN A 55 -1.05 21.25 -6.35
N ARG A 56 -1.74 22.38 -6.21
CA ARG A 56 -3.07 22.49 -5.61
C ARG A 56 -4.05 23.11 -6.61
N PRO A 57 -4.96 22.31 -7.19
CA PRO A 57 -5.98 22.80 -8.09
C PRO A 57 -6.75 23.98 -7.45
N GLY A 58 -6.84 25.09 -8.17
CA GLY A 58 -7.51 26.30 -7.69
C GLY A 58 -6.67 27.23 -6.79
N GLU A 59 -5.49 26.81 -6.30
CA GLU A 59 -4.59 27.66 -5.50
C GLU A 59 -3.22 27.88 -6.16
N LEU A 60 -2.54 26.79 -6.55
CA LEU A 60 -1.21 26.79 -7.16
C LEU A 60 -1.12 25.65 -8.18
N GLU A 61 -1.21 25.95 -9.47
CA GLU A 61 -1.19 24.96 -10.54
C GLU A 61 0.21 24.78 -11.11
N VAL A 62 0.74 23.56 -10.99
CA VAL A 62 2.07 23.21 -11.52
C VAL A 62 1.95 22.79 -12.99
N LYS A 63 2.72 23.44 -13.87
CA LYS A 63 2.77 23.08 -15.29
C LYS A 63 3.35 21.68 -15.50
N PRO A 64 2.83 20.89 -16.46
CA PRO A 64 3.38 19.58 -16.80
C PRO A 64 4.85 19.66 -17.23
N ARG A 65 5.67 18.71 -16.79
CA ARG A 65 7.12 18.63 -17.08
C ARG A 65 7.45 18.80 -18.55
N ALA A 66 6.77 18.07 -19.43
CA ALA A 66 7.00 18.14 -20.89
C ALA A 66 6.67 19.52 -21.51
N ALA A 67 5.82 20.34 -20.88
CA ALA A 67 5.58 21.71 -21.31
C ALA A 67 6.73 22.63 -20.86
N VAL A 68 7.23 22.44 -19.63
CA VAL A 68 8.36 23.19 -19.08
C VAL A 68 9.65 22.91 -19.87
N GLU A 69 9.96 21.64 -20.14
CA GLU A 69 11.14 21.24 -20.90
C GLU A 69 11.13 21.80 -22.33
N ARG A 70 9.97 21.79 -23.01
CA ARG A 70 9.81 22.41 -24.33
C ARG A 70 10.03 23.93 -24.29
N GLY A 71 9.50 24.61 -23.27
CA GLY A 71 9.71 26.06 -23.13
C GLY A 71 11.15 26.44 -22.81
N ILE A 72 11.87 25.60 -22.06
CA ILE A 72 13.32 25.78 -21.83
C ILE A 72 14.11 25.55 -23.12
N ALA A 73 13.78 24.50 -23.88
CA ALA A 73 14.46 24.17 -25.14
C ALA A 73 14.28 25.24 -26.22
N ALA A 74 13.18 26.01 -26.16
CA ALA A 74 12.93 27.12 -27.06
C ALA A 74 13.82 28.35 -26.78
N VAL A 75 14.50 28.42 -25.62
CA VAL A 75 15.41 29.52 -25.28
C VAL A 75 16.85 29.15 -25.68
N PRO A 76 17.51 29.92 -26.57
CA PRO A 76 18.86 29.61 -27.05
C PRO A 76 19.87 29.46 -25.90
N GLY A 77 20.54 28.32 -25.78
CA GLY A 77 21.50 28.04 -24.70
C GLY A 77 20.90 27.47 -23.39
N GLY A 78 19.62 27.09 -23.40
CA GLY A 78 18.99 26.35 -22.30
C GLY A 78 18.78 27.15 -21.01
N PHE A 79 18.61 26.45 -19.89
CA PHE A 79 18.33 27.09 -18.60
C PHE A 79 19.58 27.75 -17.98
N ALA A 80 19.49 29.07 -17.76
CA ALA A 80 20.44 29.87 -17.00
C ALA A 80 19.69 30.73 -15.97
N GLU A 81 20.21 30.81 -14.74
CA GLU A 81 19.55 31.54 -13.64
C GLU A 81 19.28 33.02 -13.99
N ALA A 82 20.20 33.69 -14.69
CA ALA A 82 20.03 35.07 -15.13
C ALA A 82 18.83 35.29 -16.08
N ARG A 83 18.37 34.22 -16.76
CA ARG A 83 17.24 34.25 -17.71
C ARG A 83 15.97 33.64 -17.15
N ALA A 84 15.98 33.25 -15.87
CA ALA A 84 14.82 32.66 -15.22
C ALA A 84 13.54 33.52 -15.36
N PRO A 85 13.57 34.88 -15.25
CA PRO A 85 12.36 35.69 -15.46
C PRO A 85 11.85 35.70 -16.91
N GLU A 86 12.72 35.54 -17.90
CA GLU A 86 12.34 35.44 -19.31
C GLU A 86 11.69 34.08 -19.59
N ILE A 87 12.25 33.01 -19.04
CA ILE A 87 11.72 31.65 -19.16
C ILE A 87 10.34 31.55 -18.48
N ALA A 88 10.18 32.16 -17.30
CA ALA A 88 8.89 32.20 -16.61
C ALA A 88 7.81 32.90 -17.45
N ARG A 89 8.14 34.03 -18.09
CA ARG A 89 7.25 34.75 -18.99
C ARG A 89 6.92 33.94 -20.26
N ALA A 90 7.91 33.27 -20.85
CA ALA A 90 7.70 32.42 -22.03
C ALA A 90 6.81 31.20 -21.74
N LEU A 91 6.89 30.66 -20.52
CA LEU A 91 6.05 29.54 -20.06
C LEU A 91 4.64 29.98 -19.62
N GLY A 92 4.38 31.29 -19.52
CA GLY A 92 3.12 31.84 -19.03
C GLY A 92 2.83 31.38 -17.60
N VAL A 93 3.83 31.42 -16.72
CA VAL A 93 3.70 31.08 -15.31
C VAL A 93 3.96 32.28 -14.40
N ASP A 94 3.31 32.32 -13.24
CA ASP A 94 3.52 33.36 -12.23
C ASP A 94 4.84 33.15 -11.47
N PHE A 95 5.20 31.89 -11.23
CA PHE A 95 6.43 31.52 -10.53
C PHE A 95 7.25 30.49 -11.29
N LEU A 96 8.57 30.57 -11.13
CA LEU A 96 9.52 29.58 -11.62
C LEU A 96 10.40 29.09 -10.47
N LEU A 97 10.39 27.78 -10.23
CA LEU A 97 11.24 27.09 -9.26
C LEU A 97 12.37 26.35 -9.99
N PHE A 98 13.61 26.54 -9.55
CA PHE A 98 14.78 25.87 -10.11
C PHE A 98 15.81 25.60 -9.02
N GLY A 99 16.74 24.68 -9.24
CA GLY A 99 17.67 24.30 -8.19
C GLY A 99 18.74 23.30 -8.62
N SER A 100 19.49 22.84 -7.63
CA SER A 100 20.52 21.82 -7.78
C SER A 100 20.47 20.78 -6.68
N LEU A 101 20.78 19.54 -7.06
CA LEU A 101 20.98 18.40 -6.19
C LEU A 101 22.47 18.07 -6.18
N THR A 102 23.11 18.20 -5.02
CA THR A 102 24.54 17.89 -4.85
C THR A 102 24.69 16.63 -4.00
N VAL A 103 25.45 15.66 -4.48
CA VAL A 103 25.75 14.41 -3.78
C VAL A 103 27.27 14.32 -3.61
N LEU A 104 27.72 14.24 -2.35
CA LEU A 104 29.13 14.14 -2.01
C LEU A 104 29.32 13.07 -0.93
N GLY A 105 29.94 11.94 -1.28
CA GLY A 105 30.08 10.80 -0.37
C GLY A 105 28.70 10.19 -0.01
N GLU A 106 28.34 10.19 1.27
CA GLU A 106 27.01 9.75 1.73
C GLU A 106 26.00 10.91 1.86
N GLY A 107 26.49 12.14 1.90
CA GLY A 107 25.67 13.33 2.09
C GLY A 107 24.97 13.81 0.81
N VAL A 108 23.76 14.33 0.97
CA VAL A 108 22.94 14.91 -0.10
C VAL A 108 22.47 16.31 0.29
N SER A 109 22.72 17.30 -0.56
CA SER A 109 22.21 18.67 -0.45
C SER A 109 21.24 18.97 -1.57
N LEU A 110 20.11 19.58 -1.23
CA LEU A 110 19.10 20.05 -2.17
C LEU A 110 18.92 21.55 -1.98
N ASP A 111 19.22 22.31 -3.03
CA ASP A 111 19.11 23.76 -3.05
C ASP A 111 18.09 24.17 -4.12
N ALA A 112 17.12 24.99 -3.74
CA ALA A 112 16.05 25.46 -4.62
C ALA A 112 15.86 26.97 -4.49
N LYS A 113 15.55 27.62 -5.62
CA LYS A 113 15.23 29.04 -5.71
C LYS A 113 13.91 29.21 -6.45
N ALA A 114 13.05 30.08 -5.93
CA ALA A 114 11.80 30.45 -6.56
C ALA A 114 11.79 31.94 -6.91
N ILE A 115 11.39 32.26 -8.12
CA ILE A 115 11.26 33.65 -8.60
C ILE A 115 9.84 33.92 -9.10
N GLU A 116 9.44 35.19 -9.08
CA GLU A 116 8.19 35.67 -9.67
C GLU A 116 8.45 36.24 -11.07
N ALA A 117 7.62 35.89 -12.05
CA ALA A 117 7.80 36.28 -13.45
C ALA A 117 7.72 37.80 -13.69
N THR A 118 6.97 38.51 -12.84
CA THR A 118 6.79 39.97 -12.88
C THR A 118 7.95 40.73 -12.21
N GLY A 119 8.84 40.04 -11.48
CA GLY A 119 9.95 40.66 -10.75
C GLY A 119 9.53 41.45 -9.51
N GLY A 120 8.29 41.31 -9.05
CA GLY A 120 7.74 42.05 -7.91
C GLY A 120 8.29 41.62 -6.54
N ARG A 121 8.93 40.44 -6.45
CA ARG A 121 9.51 39.88 -5.23
C ARG A 121 10.97 39.44 -5.44
N PRO A 122 11.84 39.61 -4.42
CA PRO A 122 13.18 39.06 -4.46
C PRO A 122 13.14 37.52 -4.58
N PRO A 123 14.14 36.88 -5.21
CA PRO A 123 14.24 35.42 -5.27
C PRO A 123 14.22 34.80 -3.88
N LEU A 124 13.35 33.82 -3.67
CA LEU A 124 13.25 33.05 -2.44
C LEU A 124 14.20 31.85 -2.54
N SER A 125 15.01 31.60 -1.51
CA SER A 125 15.97 30.50 -1.48
C SER A 125 15.62 29.50 -0.38
N PHE A 126 15.74 28.21 -0.71
CA PHE A 126 15.44 27.09 0.16
C PHE A 126 16.60 26.09 0.07
N SER A 127 17.08 25.59 1.21
CA SER A 127 18.18 24.65 1.27
C SER A 127 17.91 23.59 2.33
N GLU A 128 18.14 22.33 1.98
CA GLU A 128 18.00 21.18 2.86
C GLU A 128 19.15 20.19 2.64
N GLN A 129 19.68 19.64 3.73
CA GLN A 129 20.84 18.73 3.69
C GLN A 129 20.61 17.49 4.52
N SER A 130 20.96 16.32 4.00
CA SER A 130 20.84 15.03 4.67
C SER A 130 22.20 14.32 4.76
N ALA A 131 22.40 13.57 5.84
CA ALA A 131 23.59 12.74 6.04
C ALA A 131 23.56 11.45 5.20
N ASP A 132 22.36 11.01 4.80
CA ASP A 132 22.16 9.84 3.96
C ASP A 132 21.08 10.11 2.88
N LEU A 133 21.06 9.23 1.88
CA LEU A 133 20.14 9.25 0.74
C LEU A 133 18.66 9.04 1.10
N GLY A 134 18.34 8.36 2.21
CA GLY A 134 16.95 8.18 2.66
C GLY A 134 16.39 9.44 3.32
N GLY A 135 17.22 10.14 4.08
CA GLY A 135 16.85 11.33 4.84
C GLY A 135 16.48 12.54 3.96
N ILE A 136 17.01 12.64 2.74
CA ILE A 136 16.69 13.77 1.83
C ILE A 136 15.19 13.78 1.46
N ILE A 137 14.55 12.61 1.40
CA ILE A 137 13.12 12.47 1.07
C ILE A 137 12.26 13.18 2.12
N SER A 138 12.59 13.01 3.41
CA SER A 138 11.90 13.71 4.50
C SER A 138 12.06 15.23 4.43
N ARG A 139 13.17 15.70 3.85
CA ARG A 139 13.51 17.11 3.75
C ARG A 139 12.88 17.79 2.54
N VAL A 140 12.73 17.10 1.42
CA VAL A 140 11.93 17.55 0.26
C VAL A 140 10.51 17.90 0.72
N ASN A 141 9.95 17.11 1.65
CA ASN A 141 8.62 17.34 2.20
C ASN A 141 8.52 18.68 2.95
N ARG A 142 9.53 18.97 3.76
CA ARG A 142 9.65 20.23 4.51
C ARG A 142 9.85 21.39 3.54
N MET A 143 10.76 21.25 2.58
CA MET A 143 11.06 22.27 1.58
C MET A 143 9.83 22.63 0.73
N ALA A 144 9.04 21.64 0.30
CA ALA A 144 7.81 21.90 -0.44
C ALA A 144 6.80 22.72 0.38
N GLY A 145 6.67 22.43 1.68
CA GLY A 145 5.82 23.21 2.59
C GLY A 145 6.30 24.66 2.74
N GLU A 146 7.62 24.86 2.85
CA GLU A 146 8.23 26.19 2.94
C GLU A 146 8.05 27.00 1.65
N ILE A 147 8.30 26.38 0.49
CA ILE A 147 8.08 26.99 -0.83
C ILE A 147 6.61 27.43 -0.94
N GLN A 148 5.69 26.54 -0.61
CA GLN A 148 4.28 26.82 -0.76
C GLN A 148 3.79 27.95 0.15
N ALA A 149 4.21 27.96 1.42
CA ALA A 149 3.90 29.04 2.36
C ALA A 149 4.41 30.39 1.83
N ALA A 150 5.65 30.40 1.32
CA ALA A 150 6.28 31.59 0.79
C ALA A 150 5.62 32.10 -0.51
N LEU A 151 5.22 31.22 -1.43
CA LEU A 151 4.59 31.58 -2.70
C LEU A 151 3.14 32.09 -2.52
N LEU A 152 2.39 31.47 -1.62
CA LEU A 152 0.99 31.82 -1.35
C LEU A 152 0.80 32.92 -0.30
N GLY A 153 1.90 33.41 0.32
CA GLY A 153 1.85 34.51 1.28
C GLY A 153 1.21 34.14 2.62
N LYS A 154 1.19 32.85 2.99
CA LYS A 154 0.82 32.40 4.34
C LYS A 154 2.08 32.46 5.22
N PRO A 155 2.03 33.02 6.44
CA PRO A 155 3.22 33.17 7.26
C PRO A 155 3.83 31.79 7.55
N ALA A 156 5.03 31.54 7.01
CA ALA A 156 5.85 30.42 7.40
C ALA A 156 6.30 30.66 8.85
N ALA A 157 6.19 29.64 9.70
CA ALA A 157 6.85 29.66 11.00
C ALA A 157 8.34 29.91 10.76
N ALA A 158 8.85 31.01 11.32
CA ALA A 158 10.22 31.44 11.12
C ALA A 158 11.20 30.34 11.52
N LYS A 159 12.04 29.89 10.58
CA LYS A 159 13.28 29.18 10.90
C LYS A 159 14.19 30.18 11.63
N ALA A 160 14.52 29.88 12.88
CA ALA A 160 15.63 30.51 13.58
C ALA A 160 16.90 30.26 12.76
N GLY A 161 17.58 31.35 12.39
CA GLY A 161 18.79 31.29 11.57
C GLY A 161 19.89 30.50 12.27
N ALA A 162 20.45 29.51 11.58
CA ALA A 162 21.77 28.99 11.91
C ALA A 162 22.82 29.96 11.34
N PRO A 163 23.85 30.35 12.12
CA PRO A 163 24.84 31.33 11.70
C PRO A 163 25.85 30.76 10.69
N SER A 164 26.33 31.65 9.82
CA SER A 164 27.41 31.43 8.85
C SER A 164 28.76 31.17 9.54
N PRO A 165 29.66 30.32 9.01
CA PRO A 165 30.93 30.01 9.64
C PRO A 165 32.00 31.05 9.29
N ALA A 166 32.69 31.59 10.31
CA ALA A 166 33.98 32.23 10.11
C ALA A 166 34.91 32.03 11.33
N ALA A 167 36.07 31.45 11.02
CA ALA A 167 37.39 31.54 11.67
C ALA A 167 37.56 31.18 13.16
N ALA A 168 38.40 30.16 13.40
CA ALA A 168 39.10 29.92 14.68
C ALA A 168 40.13 31.05 14.94
N PRO A 169 40.53 31.36 16.20
CA PRO A 169 41.45 30.48 16.95
C PRO A 169 41.36 30.46 18.50
N GLN A 170 41.70 29.28 19.04
CA GLN A 170 42.48 28.97 20.27
C GLN A 170 42.02 29.36 21.71
N PRO A 171 42.48 28.60 22.73
CA PRO A 171 41.74 28.35 23.97
C PRO A 171 42.28 29.10 25.20
N ALA A 172 41.40 29.35 26.19
CA ALA A 172 41.79 29.69 27.56
C ALA A 172 40.82 29.06 28.57
N ALA A 173 41.41 28.63 29.69
CA ALA A 173 40.89 27.80 30.78
C ALA A 173 39.84 28.51 31.69
N PRO A 174 39.17 27.78 32.61
CA PRO A 174 37.88 28.14 33.19
C PRO A 174 37.98 28.92 34.51
N PRO A 175 36.83 29.37 35.06
CA PRO A 175 36.63 29.10 36.48
C PRO A 175 35.22 28.66 36.90
N SER A 176 35.24 27.72 37.86
CA SER A 176 34.41 27.54 39.06
C SER A 176 32.89 27.44 38.98
N ASP A 177 32.44 26.25 39.39
CA ASP A 177 31.36 25.95 40.35
C ASP A 177 30.57 27.13 40.90
N THR A 178 29.24 27.07 40.80
CA THR A 178 28.34 26.91 41.96
C THR A 178 26.91 26.77 41.43
N GLN A 179 26.28 25.61 41.62
CA GLN A 179 24.91 25.44 42.15
C GLN A 179 24.44 23.99 41.91
N ALA A 180 24.30 23.29 43.03
CA ALA A 180 23.80 21.94 43.17
C ALA A 180 22.32 21.84 42.79
N HIS A 181 21.86 20.66 42.33
CA HIS A 181 20.54 20.11 42.64
C HIS A 181 20.50 18.57 42.43
N PRO A 182 19.58 17.84 43.09
CA PRO A 182 19.89 16.61 43.81
C PRO A 182 19.14 15.38 43.27
N GLU A 183 19.87 14.38 42.75
CA GLU A 183 19.26 13.09 42.32
C GLU A 183 19.95 11.85 42.90
N LYS A 184 20.88 12.00 43.87
CA LYS A 184 21.61 10.87 44.47
C LYS A 184 21.09 10.45 45.84
N LEU A 185 19.78 10.27 45.99
CA LEU A 185 19.19 9.73 47.22
C LEU A 185 18.34 8.46 47.07
N PHE A 186 18.22 7.86 45.88
CA PHE A 186 17.42 6.64 45.69
C PHE A 186 18.21 5.44 45.13
N ARG A 187 19.47 5.26 45.57
CA ARG A 187 20.23 4.05 45.24
C ARG A 187 21.05 3.55 46.42
N ARG A 188 20.41 2.86 47.37
CA ARG A 188 21.08 1.87 48.24
C ARG A 188 20.08 0.97 48.98
N GLN A 189 20.45 -0.32 49.07
CA GLN A 189 19.75 -1.52 49.61
C GLN A 189 18.78 -2.16 48.59
N GLY A 190 18.97 -3.35 48.01
CA GLY A 190 19.69 -4.60 48.35
C GLY A 190 18.65 -5.71 48.68
N GLY A 191 18.57 -6.93 48.13
CA GLY A 191 19.30 -7.75 47.15
C GLY A 191 18.57 -9.09 46.86
N LEU A 192 19.17 -10.00 46.04
CA LEU A 192 18.86 -11.43 45.71
C LEU A 192 17.54 -11.69 44.93
N ALA A 193 17.38 -12.49 43.86
CA ALA A 193 18.13 -13.51 43.08
C ALA A 193 17.46 -13.63 41.64
N PRO A 194 17.87 -14.53 40.71
CA PRO A 194 17.78 -14.31 39.26
C PRO A 194 16.54 -14.92 38.58
N GLU A 195 15.93 -14.19 37.63
CA GLU A 195 15.19 -14.80 36.50
C GLU A 195 15.29 -13.88 35.28
N ASP A 196 15.69 -14.47 34.15
CA ASP A 196 15.65 -13.90 32.82
C ASP A 196 14.22 -13.45 32.45
N ARG A 197 13.96 -12.15 32.54
CA ARG A 197 12.91 -11.47 31.78
C ARG A 197 13.45 -10.13 31.30
N PRO A 198 13.44 -9.81 30.00
CA PRO A 198 13.61 -8.43 29.60
C PRO A 198 12.38 -7.63 30.05
N SER A 199 12.63 -6.56 30.80
CA SER A 199 11.61 -5.65 31.34
C SER A 199 10.73 -5.02 30.24
N PRO A 200 9.44 -4.77 30.51
CA PRO A 200 8.48 -4.32 29.53
C PRO A 200 8.46 -2.79 29.46
N PHE A 201 9.43 -2.16 28.80
CA PHE A 201 9.29 -0.73 28.46
C PHE A 201 9.84 -0.44 27.05
N VAL A 202 8.86 -0.27 26.15
CA VAL A 202 8.85 0.62 24.98
C VAL A 202 10.00 0.46 23.98
N SER A 203 9.74 -0.35 22.96
CA SER A 203 10.27 -0.08 21.62
C SER A 203 9.33 0.91 20.95
N GLU A 204 9.78 2.14 20.74
CA GLU A 204 9.11 3.11 19.88
C GLU A 204 9.18 2.61 18.43
N GLU A 205 8.21 1.78 18.04
CA GLU A 205 7.52 1.85 16.74
C GLU A 205 6.28 0.94 16.82
N GLY A 206 5.12 1.59 16.81
CA GLY A 206 3.82 1.08 17.23
C GLY A 206 3.43 -0.27 16.63
N GLY A 207 2.76 -1.07 17.45
CA GLY A 207 2.09 -2.29 16.99
C GLY A 207 2.10 -3.46 17.94
N GLY A 208 2.69 -3.36 19.15
CA GLY A 208 2.65 -4.42 20.17
C GLY A 208 3.21 -5.79 19.72
N GLY A 209 3.15 -6.80 20.60
CA GLY A 209 3.58 -8.16 20.31
C GLY A 209 5.11 -8.37 20.24
N ILE A 210 5.51 -9.64 20.17
CA ILE A 210 6.93 -10.04 20.06
C ILE A 210 7.41 -9.82 18.62
N GLU A 211 8.51 -9.10 18.41
CA GLU A 211 9.11 -8.94 17.09
C GLU A 211 10.07 -10.11 16.76
N LEU A 212 9.87 -10.74 15.60
CA LEU A 212 10.61 -11.88 15.11
C LEU A 212 11.50 -11.49 13.91
N SER A 213 12.70 -12.04 13.85
CA SER A 213 13.60 -11.92 12.68
C SER A 213 13.82 -13.29 12.01
N PRO A 214 12.78 -13.87 11.38
CA PRO A 214 12.87 -15.21 10.80
C PRO A 214 13.79 -15.26 9.58
N ARG A 215 14.34 -16.46 9.31
CA ARG A 215 15.04 -16.76 8.05
C ARG A 215 14.04 -17.37 7.07
N PHE A 216 13.85 -16.69 5.95
CA PHE A 216 13.00 -17.17 4.87
C PHE A 216 13.81 -18.00 3.87
N TRP A 217 13.23 -19.09 3.39
CA TRP A 217 13.59 -19.62 2.07
C TRP A 217 13.00 -18.69 0.99
N ARG A 218 13.70 -18.54 -0.13
CA ARG A 218 13.29 -17.68 -1.25
C ARG A 218 13.55 -18.37 -2.59
N SER A 219 12.57 -18.29 -3.49
CA SER A 219 12.69 -18.78 -4.86
C SER A 219 13.62 -17.90 -5.72
N ALA A 220 13.95 -18.38 -6.92
CA ALA A 220 14.41 -17.50 -7.99
C ALA A 220 13.36 -16.41 -8.30
N ALA A 221 13.80 -15.29 -8.87
CA ALA A 221 12.91 -14.22 -9.29
C ALA A 221 12.19 -14.57 -10.59
N PHE A 222 10.90 -14.29 -10.63
CA PHE A 222 10.03 -14.46 -11.79
C PHE A 222 9.76 -13.10 -12.43
N LYS A 223 9.87 -13.02 -13.76
CA LYS A 223 9.62 -11.81 -14.54
C LYS A 223 8.12 -11.57 -14.81
N GLN A 224 7.29 -11.71 -13.79
CA GLN A 224 5.84 -11.54 -13.89
C GLN A 224 5.25 -11.21 -12.51
N LEU A 225 4.04 -10.66 -12.51
CA LEU A 225 3.30 -10.42 -11.28
C LEU A 225 2.57 -11.68 -10.81
N PHE A 226 2.73 -11.97 -9.53
CA PHE A 226 1.89 -12.92 -8.83
C PHE A 226 0.71 -12.17 -8.22
N ASN A 227 -0.49 -12.72 -8.37
CA ASN A 227 -1.76 -12.14 -7.94
C ASN A 227 -2.42 -12.97 -6.83
N GLY A 228 -2.18 -14.28 -6.78
CA GLY A 228 -2.73 -15.17 -5.77
C GLY A 228 -1.86 -16.40 -5.53
N LEU A 229 -2.01 -17.04 -4.37
CA LEU A 229 -1.26 -18.21 -3.97
C LEU A 229 -2.10 -19.17 -3.11
N ALA A 230 -1.99 -20.47 -3.36
CA ALA A 230 -2.52 -21.51 -2.47
C ALA A 230 -1.59 -22.73 -2.45
N LEU A 231 -1.74 -23.55 -1.40
CA LEU A 231 -1.03 -24.80 -1.20
C LEU A 231 -2.03 -25.95 -1.12
N ALA A 232 -1.87 -26.95 -1.98
CA ALA A 232 -2.69 -28.17 -1.99
C ALA A 232 -2.10 -29.21 -2.95
N ASP A 233 -2.48 -30.48 -2.74
CA ASP A 233 -2.27 -31.58 -3.69
C ASP A 233 -3.31 -31.50 -4.82
N VAL A 234 -3.00 -30.77 -5.89
CA VAL A 234 -3.96 -30.46 -6.97
C VAL A 234 -3.99 -31.49 -8.08
N ASP A 235 -2.96 -32.32 -8.21
CA ASP A 235 -2.92 -33.40 -9.20
C ASP A 235 -3.31 -34.77 -8.61
N GLY A 236 -3.34 -34.90 -7.29
CA GLY A 236 -3.76 -36.08 -6.53
C GLY A 236 -2.65 -37.10 -6.32
N ASP A 237 -1.38 -36.68 -6.38
CA ASP A 237 -0.22 -37.56 -6.22
C ASP A 237 0.27 -37.71 -4.76
N GLY A 238 -0.40 -37.04 -3.82
CA GLY A 238 -0.10 -37.07 -2.40
C GLY A 238 0.93 -36.02 -1.96
N LYS A 239 1.41 -35.17 -2.85
CA LYS A 239 2.33 -34.08 -2.54
C LYS A 239 1.62 -32.74 -2.65
N THR A 240 2.11 -31.77 -1.89
CA THR A 240 1.59 -30.40 -1.91
C THR A 240 2.28 -29.59 -3.00
N GLU A 241 1.48 -29.00 -3.88
CA GLU A 241 1.92 -27.99 -4.83
C GLU A 241 1.68 -26.57 -4.31
N THR A 242 2.45 -25.63 -4.84
CA THR A 242 2.16 -24.20 -4.80
C THR A 242 1.49 -23.79 -6.10
N VAL A 243 0.20 -23.47 -6.01
CA VAL A 243 -0.59 -22.92 -7.10
C VAL A 243 -0.47 -21.41 -7.07
N ILE A 244 -0.09 -20.80 -8.20
CA ILE A 244 0.17 -19.37 -8.32
C ILE A 244 -0.69 -18.79 -9.44
N ALA A 245 -1.49 -17.77 -9.12
CA ALA A 245 -2.17 -16.95 -10.10
C ALA A 245 -1.24 -15.83 -10.53
N THR A 246 -1.12 -15.63 -11.83
CA THR A 246 -0.34 -14.59 -12.48
C THR A 246 -1.27 -13.71 -13.31
N GLN A 247 -0.76 -12.65 -13.89
CA GLN A 247 -1.53 -11.86 -14.86
C GLN A 247 -1.88 -12.65 -16.14
N GLU A 248 -1.10 -13.69 -16.45
CA GLU A 248 -1.25 -14.49 -17.66
C GLU A 248 -2.05 -15.77 -17.45
N GLY A 249 -2.27 -16.20 -16.21
CA GLY A 249 -2.96 -17.45 -15.90
C GLY A 249 -2.57 -18.09 -14.59
N VAL A 250 -2.63 -19.42 -14.53
CA VAL A 250 -2.27 -20.21 -13.36
C VAL A 250 -1.04 -21.04 -13.66
N LEU A 251 -0.09 -21.07 -12.73
CA LEU A 251 1.07 -21.93 -12.74
C LEU A 251 1.08 -22.81 -11.50
N VAL A 252 1.61 -24.03 -11.62
CA VAL A 252 1.71 -24.98 -10.51
C VAL A 252 3.17 -25.36 -10.34
N TYR A 253 3.69 -25.14 -9.14
CA TYR A 253 5.06 -25.43 -8.76
C TYR A 253 5.09 -26.43 -7.62
N ARG A 254 6.18 -27.18 -7.50
CA ARG A 254 6.42 -28.07 -6.37
C ARG A 254 7.80 -27.81 -5.78
N MET A 255 7.88 -27.82 -4.45
CA MET A 255 9.15 -27.85 -3.73
C MET A 255 9.47 -29.30 -3.39
N GLU A 256 10.56 -29.80 -3.98
CA GLU A 256 11.08 -31.15 -3.68
C GLU A 256 12.60 -31.11 -3.61
N GLN A 257 13.17 -31.75 -2.58
CA GLN A 257 14.63 -31.87 -2.42
C GLN A 257 15.35 -30.51 -2.53
N GLY A 258 14.75 -29.45 -1.97
CA GLY A 258 15.27 -28.07 -2.02
C GLY A 258 15.13 -27.37 -3.37
N ARG A 259 14.47 -27.97 -4.36
CA ARG A 259 14.23 -27.39 -5.69
C ARG A 259 12.77 -27.03 -5.89
N PHE A 260 12.53 -25.74 -6.11
CA PHE A 260 11.23 -25.20 -6.50
C PHE A 260 11.13 -25.18 -8.03
N HIS A 261 10.36 -26.10 -8.60
CA HIS A 261 10.25 -26.30 -10.04
C HIS A 261 8.80 -26.35 -10.50
N GLN A 262 8.54 -25.93 -11.74
CA GLN A 262 7.20 -25.95 -12.30
C GLN A 262 6.82 -27.39 -12.67
N VAL A 263 5.63 -27.82 -12.25
CA VAL A 263 5.05 -29.14 -12.57
C VAL A 263 3.93 -29.01 -13.60
N HIS A 264 3.15 -27.93 -13.57
CA HIS A 264 2.14 -27.64 -14.59
C HIS A 264 2.11 -26.17 -15.01
N ASP A 265 1.84 -25.97 -16.31
CA ASP A 265 1.49 -24.66 -16.89
C ASP A 265 0.02 -24.69 -17.30
N LEU A 266 -0.82 -23.95 -16.58
CA LEU A 266 -2.26 -23.93 -16.81
C LEU A 266 -2.71 -22.66 -17.52
N ARG A 267 -1.76 -21.91 -18.11
CA ARG A 267 -2.09 -20.73 -18.90
C ARG A 267 -2.87 -21.10 -20.15
N LYS A 268 -3.92 -20.33 -20.44
CA LYS A 268 -4.76 -20.44 -21.63
C LYS A 268 -5.09 -19.06 -22.15
N GLU A 269 -5.32 -18.96 -23.44
CA GLU A 269 -5.85 -17.73 -24.04
C GLU A 269 -7.22 -17.38 -23.43
N ASN A 270 -7.55 -16.09 -23.38
CA ASN A 270 -8.86 -15.57 -23.02
C ASN A 270 -9.41 -16.00 -21.64
N GLN A 271 -8.53 -16.19 -20.64
CA GLN A 271 -8.95 -16.57 -19.27
C GLN A 271 -9.21 -15.38 -18.33
N GLY A 272 -9.24 -14.15 -18.85
CA GLY A 272 -9.28 -12.95 -18.04
C GLY A 272 -7.97 -12.71 -17.30
N LEU A 273 -8.03 -11.87 -16.27
CA LEU A 273 -6.91 -11.48 -15.41
C LEU A 273 -7.13 -12.11 -14.01
N PRO A 274 -6.49 -13.24 -13.70
CA PRO A 274 -6.56 -13.84 -12.37
C PRO A 274 -6.18 -12.82 -11.29
N ALA A 275 -7.04 -12.64 -10.31
CA ALA A 275 -6.89 -11.68 -9.21
C ALA A 275 -6.72 -12.37 -7.85
N ALA A 276 -7.31 -13.55 -7.67
CA ALA A 276 -7.13 -14.36 -6.47
C ALA A 276 -7.36 -15.82 -6.82
N LEU A 277 -6.83 -16.73 -5.99
CA LEU A 277 -7.12 -18.15 -6.12
C LEU A 277 -7.23 -18.81 -4.74
N ASP A 278 -8.05 -19.84 -4.66
CA ASP A 278 -8.11 -20.76 -3.53
C ASP A 278 -8.27 -22.18 -4.05
N VAL A 279 -7.95 -23.16 -3.21
CA VAL A 279 -8.04 -24.58 -3.56
C VAL A 279 -8.80 -25.33 -2.48
N ALA A 280 -9.78 -26.15 -2.88
CA ALA A 280 -10.50 -27.10 -2.01
C ALA A 280 -11.31 -28.10 -2.83
N ASP A 281 -11.59 -29.27 -2.23
CA ASP A 281 -12.59 -30.21 -2.73
C ASP A 281 -13.96 -29.76 -2.22
N VAL A 282 -14.71 -29.03 -3.05
CA VAL A 282 -16.05 -28.52 -2.70
C VAL A 282 -17.14 -29.41 -3.29
N ASN A 283 -16.85 -30.11 -4.39
CA ASN A 283 -17.81 -31.02 -5.00
C ASN A 283 -17.86 -32.41 -4.33
N GLY A 284 -16.91 -32.70 -3.43
CA GLY A 284 -16.86 -33.90 -2.61
C GLY A 284 -16.37 -35.14 -3.36
N ASN A 285 -15.65 -34.98 -4.47
CA ASN A 285 -15.18 -36.09 -5.30
C ASN A 285 -13.80 -36.63 -4.88
N GLY A 286 -13.19 -36.05 -3.85
CA GLY A 286 -11.86 -36.42 -3.34
C GLY A 286 -10.70 -35.77 -4.10
N ARG A 287 -10.95 -34.86 -5.05
CA ARG A 287 -9.94 -34.12 -5.81
C ARG A 287 -10.17 -32.63 -5.61
N PRO A 288 -9.18 -31.88 -5.09
CA PRO A 288 -9.40 -30.47 -4.86
C PRO A 288 -9.48 -29.68 -6.17
N GLU A 289 -10.46 -28.79 -6.24
CA GLU A 289 -10.60 -27.84 -7.34
C GLU A 289 -9.81 -26.55 -7.08
N ILE A 290 -9.31 -25.94 -8.14
CA ILE A 290 -8.67 -24.62 -8.12
C ILE A 290 -9.71 -23.58 -8.53
N PHE A 291 -10.17 -22.81 -7.54
CA PHE A 291 -11.08 -21.68 -7.73
C PHE A 291 -10.28 -20.44 -8.10
N VAL A 292 -10.48 -19.92 -9.31
CA VAL A 292 -9.80 -18.73 -9.80
C VAL A 292 -10.78 -17.59 -9.90
N THR A 293 -10.58 -16.56 -9.07
CA THR A 293 -11.25 -15.27 -9.26
C THR A 293 -10.53 -14.52 -10.37
N ALA A 294 -11.21 -14.26 -11.48
CA ALA A 294 -10.64 -13.56 -12.63
C ALA A 294 -11.46 -12.33 -13.02
N LEU A 295 -10.76 -11.25 -13.34
CA LEU A 295 -11.37 -10.03 -13.87
C LEU A 295 -11.36 -10.05 -15.41
N SER A 296 -12.27 -9.30 -16.02
CA SER A 296 -12.18 -9.03 -17.47
C SER A 296 -10.88 -8.30 -17.81
N ALA A 297 -10.49 -8.29 -19.08
CA ALA A 297 -9.33 -7.51 -19.54
C ALA A 297 -9.43 -6.01 -19.19
N THR A 298 -10.66 -5.48 -19.09
CA THR A 298 -10.95 -4.10 -18.68
C THR A 298 -11.02 -3.91 -17.17
N ARG A 299 -10.88 -4.97 -16.35
CA ARG A 299 -11.05 -4.97 -14.89
C ARG A 299 -12.42 -4.47 -14.40
N ARG A 300 -13.45 -4.56 -15.24
CA ARG A 300 -14.81 -4.03 -14.99
C ARG A 300 -15.88 -5.08 -14.75
N ALA A 301 -15.55 -6.34 -14.99
CA ALA A 301 -16.43 -7.47 -14.76
C ALA A 301 -15.62 -8.62 -14.16
N VAL A 302 -16.31 -9.55 -13.52
CA VAL A 302 -15.74 -10.81 -13.04
C VAL A 302 -16.12 -11.91 -14.02
N SER A 303 -15.16 -12.75 -14.38
CA SER A 303 -15.34 -13.96 -15.18
C SER A 303 -14.50 -15.08 -14.57
N SER A 304 -14.91 -15.51 -13.39
CA SER A 304 -14.21 -16.52 -12.62
C SER A 304 -14.40 -17.91 -13.21
N TYR A 305 -13.50 -18.83 -12.89
CA TYR A 305 -13.51 -20.19 -13.41
C TYR A 305 -12.91 -21.17 -12.40
N VAL A 306 -13.18 -22.46 -12.60
CA VAL A 306 -12.75 -23.53 -11.72
C VAL A 306 -12.02 -24.58 -12.54
N LEU A 307 -10.83 -24.96 -12.09
CA LEU A 307 -10.02 -26.02 -12.69
C LEU A 307 -10.01 -27.25 -11.79
N GLU A 308 -9.96 -28.44 -12.36
CA GLU A 308 -9.85 -29.72 -11.65
C GLU A 308 -8.94 -30.66 -12.44
N HIS A 309 -8.13 -31.46 -11.76
CA HIS A 309 -7.35 -32.52 -12.38
C HIS A 309 -8.18 -33.80 -12.49
N ASP A 310 -8.43 -34.30 -13.70
CA ASP A 310 -9.24 -35.51 -13.92
C ASP A 310 -8.45 -36.82 -13.81
N GLY A 311 -7.20 -36.75 -13.35
CA GLY A 311 -6.25 -37.86 -13.31
C GLY A 311 -5.38 -37.99 -14.57
N LYS A 312 -5.74 -37.31 -15.67
CA LYS A 312 -4.90 -37.20 -16.87
C LYS A 312 -4.37 -35.78 -17.07
N GLY A 313 -5.18 -34.78 -16.76
CA GLY A 313 -4.79 -33.38 -16.87
C GLY A 313 -5.81 -32.43 -16.27
N PHE A 314 -5.45 -31.15 -16.24
CA PHE A 314 -6.32 -30.10 -15.75
C PHE A 314 -7.35 -29.69 -16.80
N ARG A 315 -8.62 -29.65 -16.39
CA ARG A 315 -9.75 -29.18 -17.20
C ARG A 315 -10.54 -28.10 -16.47
N ARG A 316 -11.28 -27.28 -17.22
CA ARG A 316 -12.26 -26.37 -16.63
C ARG A 316 -13.53 -27.15 -16.30
N VAL A 317 -13.96 -27.08 -15.05
CA VAL A 317 -15.23 -27.69 -14.59
C VAL A 317 -16.35 -26.66 -14.43
N ALA A 318 -15.98 -25.38 -14.31
CA ALA A 318 -16.90 -24.24 -14.40
C ALA A 318 -16.17 -23.03 -14.99
N GLU A 319 -16.91 -22.17 -15.69
CA GLU A 319 -16.37 -20.96 -16.33
C GLU A 319 -17.43 -19.86 -16.42
N ASN A 320 -16.99 -18.62 -16.69
CA ASN A 320 -17.84 -17.43 -16.75
C ASN A 320 -18.67 -17.22 -15.48
N LEU A 321 -18.12 -17.61 -14.33
CA LEU A 321 -18.79 -17.45 -13.04
C LEU A 321 -18.79 -15.96 -12.67
N PRO A 322 -19.96 -15.38 -12.35
CA PRO A 322 -20.07 -13.96 -12.00
C PRO A 322 -19.66 -13.68 -10.55
N TYR A 323 -18.82 -14.51 -9.94
CA TYR A 323 -18.53 -14.47 -8.51
C TYR A 323 -17.06 -14.13 -8.25
N TYR A 324 -16.81 -13.24 -7.30
CA TYR A 324 -15.57 -13.33 -6.52
C TYR A 324 -15.67 -14.59 -5.65
N LEU A 325 -14.63 -15.41 -5.68
CA LEU A 325 -14.59 -16.73 -5.05
C LEU A 325 -13.54 -16.75 -3.93
N ARG A 326 -13.92 -17.29 -2.78
CA ARG A 326 -13.05 -17.44 -1.61
C ARG A 326 -13.34 -18.76 -0.92
N VAL A 327 -12.32 -19.53 -0.57
CA VAL A 327 -12.50 -20.70 0.29
C VAL A 327 -12.16 -20.31 1.73
N CYS A 328 -13.13 -20.44 2.62
CA CYS A 328 -12.94 -20.37 4.06
C CYS A 328 -12.83 -21.78 4.63
N ARG A 329 -12.05 -21.96 5.70
CA ARG A 329 -11.93 -23.24 6.39
C ARG A 329 -12.28 -23.08 7.85
N THR A 330 -13.13 -23.96 8.36
CA THR A 330 -13.49 -23.98 9.77
C THR A 330 -13.29 -25.37 10.35
N PRO A 331 -12.94 -25.49 11.65
CA PRO A 331 -12.76 -26.79 12.28
C PRO A 331 -14.01 -27.68 12.21
N GLU A 332 -15.20 -27.09 12.19
CA GLU A 332 -16.47 -27.83 12.25
C GLU A 332 -16.98 -28.26 10.87
N ARG A 333 -16.84 -27.39 9.87
CA ARG A 333 -17.45 -27.59 8.54
C ARG A 333 -16.43 -27.95 7.45
N GLY A 334 -15.13 -27.86 7.73
CA GLY A 334 -14.10 -28.04 6.72
C GLY A 334 -14.07 -26.87 5.74
N ALA A 335 -13.97 -27.15 4.43
CA ALA A 335 -13.92 -26.12 3.40
C ALA A 335 -15.32 -25.62 3.04
N VAL A 336 -15.50 -24.30 3.07
CA VAL A 336 -16.73 -23.60 2.67
C VAL A 336 -16.37 -22.64 1.55
N LEU A 337 -16.97 -22.83 0.37
CA LEU A 337 -16.81 -21.92 -0.76
C LEU A 337 -17.76 -20.74 -0.59
N LEU A 338 -17.22 -19.53 -0.62
CA LEU A 338 -17.98 -18.29 -0.59
C LEU A 338 -17.96 -17.63 -1.97
N GLY A 339 -19.12 -17.12 -2.35
CA GLY A 339 -19.38 -16.42 -3.59
C GLY A 339 -19.96 -15.04 -3.33
N GLN A 340 -19.34 -14.02 -3.90
CA GLN A 340 -19.91 -12.68 -3.97
C GLN A 340 -20.20 -12.33 -5.42
N GLU A 341 -21.48 -12.20 -5.75
CA GLU A 341 -21.90 -11.87 -7.09
C GLU A 341 -21.41 -10.47 -7.47
N HIS A 342 -20.79 -10.37 -8.65
CA HIS A 342 -20.33 -9.13 -9.23
C HIS A 342 -21.50 -8.19 -9.49
N ARG A 343 -21.31 -6.91 -9.15
CA ARG A 343 -22.24 -5.84 -9.47
C ARG A 343 -21.56 -4.75 -10.27
N PRO A 344 -22.21 -4.22 -11.32
CA PRO A 344 -21.71 -3.04 -12.00
C PRO A 344 -21.42 -1.90 -11.03
N GLY A 345 -20.24 -1.29 -11.15
CA GLY A 345 -19.86 -0.11 -10.40
C GLY A 345 -19.16 -0.34 -9.05
N SER A 346 -19.30 -1.51 -8.42
CA SER A 346 -18.55 -1.77 -7.17
C SER A 346 -18.19 -3.25 -6.97
N PRO A 347 -16.95 -3.56 -6.56
CA PRO A 347 -16.57 -4.90 -6.11
C PRO A 347 -17.04 -5.20 -4.67
N HIS A 348 -17.66 -4.24 -3.97
CA HIS A 348 -18.12 -4.41 -2.58
C HIS A 348 -19.64 -4.57 -2.50
N SER A 349 -20.10 -5.54 -1.74
CA SER A 349 -21.51 -5.90 -1.59
C SER A 349 -21.72 -6.62 -0.27
N ASN A 350 -22.93 -6.53 0.29
CA ASN A 350 -23.35 -7.34 1.42
C ASN A 350 -24.00 -8.67 1.01
N ARG A 351 -24.10 -8.94 -0.31
CA ARG A 351 -24.64 -10.19 -0.85
C ARG A 351 -23.53 -11.21 -1.05
N ILE A 352 -23.15 -11.86 0.04
CA ILE A 352 -22.19 -12.95 0.04
C ILE A 352 -22.93 -14.23 0.42
N HIS A 353 -22.69 -15.31 -0.29
CA HIS A 353 -23.35 -16.59 -0.06
C HIS A 353 -22.31 -17.71 0.00
N GLU A 354 -22.62 -18.75 0.77
CA GLU A 354 -22.02 -20.06 0.59
C GLU A 354 -22.48 -20.63 -0.75
N LEU A 355 -21.52 -21.09 -1.56
CA LEU A 355 -21.77 -21.74 -2.83
C LEU A 355 -21.61 -23.24 -2.65
N ILE A 356 -22.57 -24.01 -3.15
CA ILE A 356 -22.53 -25.48 -3.16
C ILE A 356 -22.48 -26.01 -4.58
N TRP A 357 -21.89 -27.18 -4.76
CA TRP A 357 -21.96 -27.91 -6.01
C TRP A 357 -23.29 -28.68 -6.08
N LYS A 358 -24.19 -28.24 -6.96
CA LYS A 358 -25.50 -28.86 -7.15
C LYS A 358 -25.89 -28.82 -8.62
N ASN A 359 -26.49 -29.91 -9.13
CA ASN A 359 -26.94 -29.99 -10.53
C ASN A 359 -25.82 -29.71 -11.57
N GLY A 360 -24.57 -30.06 -11.24
CA GLY A 360 -23.43 -29.87 -12.14
C GLY A 360 -22.94 -28.42 -12.24
N ARG A 361 -23.29 -27.54 -11.29
CA ARG A 361 -22.83 -26.15 -11.23
C ARG A 361 -22.73 -25.66 -9.77
N TYR A 362 -22.02 -24.57 -9.57
CA TYR A 362 -21.98 -23.88 -8.27
C TYR A 362 -23.20 -22.95 -8.14
N GLU A 363 -24.01 -23.15 -7.09
CA GLU A 363 -25.21 -22.37 -6.80
C GLU A 363 -25.14 -21.76 -5.39
N PRO A 364 -25.64 -20.54 -5.17
CA PRO A 364 -25.73 -19.96 -3.83
C PRO A 364 -26.78 -20.70 -2.98
N GLU A 365 -26.44 -20.98 -1.71
CA GLU A 365 -27.33 -21.65 -0.76
C GLU A 365 -27.60 -20.78 0.47
N VAL A 366 -26.59 -20.57 1.31
CA VAL A 366 -26.74 -19.85 2.58
C VAL A 366 -26.16 -18.44 2.46
N ALA A 367 -26.93 -17.41 2.84
CA ALA A 367 -26.40 -16.05 2.88
C ALA A 367 -25.52 -15.85 4.13
N VAL A 368 -24.35 -15.24 3.95
CA VAL A 368 -23.46 -14.86 5.06
C VAL A 368 -23.96 -13.53 5.65
N PRO A 369 -24.26 -13.47 6.97
CA PRO A 369 -24.82 -12.27 7.58
C PRO A 369 -23.74 -11.21 7.79
N VAL A 370 -23.64 -10.27 6.85
CA VAL A 370 -22.73 -9.11 6.93
C VAL A 370 -23.52 -7.80 6.82
N PRO A 371 -23.42 -6.88 7.81
CA PRO A 371 -24.26 -5.69 7.86
C PRO A 371 -23.78 -4.56 6.93
N ILE A 372 -22.54 -4.64 6.45
CA ILE A 372 -21.89 -3.63 5.61
C ILE A 372 -21.43 -4.23 4.28
N ALA A 373 -21.18 -3.36 3.30
CA ALA A 373 -20.66 -3.77 2.00
C ALA A 373 -19.16 -4.11 2.08
N LEU A 374 -18.84 -5.40 2.08
CA LEU A 374 -17.49 -5.96 2.13
C LEU A 374 -17.09 -6.53 0.76
N ASN A 375 -15.86 -7.01 0.62
CA ASN A 375 -15.46 -7.85 -0.50
C ASN A 375 -15.00 -9.23 0.02
N VAL A 376 -15.53 -10.30 -0.58
CA VAL A 376 -15.32 -11.68 -0.10
C VAL A 376 -13.85 -12.12 -0.10
N LEU A 377 -13.01 -11.53 -0.96
CA LEU A 377 -11.58 -11.86 -1.03
C LEU A 377 -10.84 -11.52 0.27
N GLY A 378 -11.34 -10.55 1.01
CA GLY A 378 -10.76 -10.08 2.27
C GLY A 378 -11.45 -10.61 3.51
N MET A 379 -12.22 -11.70 3.39
CA MET A 379 -13.03 -12.27 4.46
C MET A 379 -12.57 -13.68 4.83
N ALA A 380 -12.76 -14.04 6.10
CA ALA A 380 -12.57 -15.38 6.64
C ALA A 380 -13.55 -15.67 7.79
N PHE A 381 -13.82 -16.94 8.06
CA PHE A 381 -14.46 -17.41 9.28
C PHE A 381 -13.40 -17.84 10.30
N ALA A 382 -13.52 -17.41 11.55
CA ALA A 382 -12.57 -17.74 12.60
C ALA A 382 -13.27 -17.97 13.94
N ASP A 383 -12.84 -18.98 14.69
CA ASP A 383 -13.18 -19.10 16.12
C ASP A 383 -12.12 -18.35 16.95
N LEU A 384 -12.26 -17.02 17.02
CA LEU A 384 -11.28 -16.18 17.70
C LEU A 384 -11.29 -16.36 19.22
N ARG A 385 -12.41 -16.84 19.77
CA ARG A 385 -12.67 -16.92 21.21
C ARG A 385 -12.45 -18.32 21.79
N GLY A 386 -12.36 -19.34 20.93
CA GLY A 386 -12.30 -20.74 21.36
C GLY A 386 -13.66 -21.26 21.84
N GLU A 387 -14.75 -20.63 21.39
CA GLU A 387 -16.13 -20.95 21.79
C GLU A 387 -16.85 -21.87 20.79
N ARG A 388 -16.15 -22.33 19.75
CA ARG A 388 -16.73 -23.07 18.62
C ARG A 388 -17.82 -22.28 17.91
N LYS A 389 -17.66 -20.97 17.85
CA LYS A 389 -18.51 -20.07 17.07
C LYS A 389 -17.68 -19.42 15.99
N GLU A 390 -18.23 -19.36 14.78
CA GLU A 390 -17.56 -18.81 13.63
C GLU A 390 -17.82 -17.31 13.53
N ASP A 391 -16.90 -16.50 14.04
CA ASP A 391 -16.91 -15.07 13.80
C ASP A 391 -16.55 -14.80 12.33
N THR A 392 -17.21 -13.82 11.73
CA THR A 392 -16.82 -13.31 10.42
C THR A 392 -15.79 -12.21 10.60
N VAL A 393 -14.59 -12.40 10.06
CA VAL A 393 -13.52 -11.41 10.08
C VAL A 393 -13.29 -10.93 8.66
N ALA A 394 -13.29 -9.62 8.43
CA ALA A 394 -13.14 -9.06 7.10
C ALA A 394 -12.40 -7.73 7.08
N PHE A 395 -11.78 -7.40 5.94
CA PHE A 395 -11.37 -6.03 5.64
C PHE A 395 -12.57 -5.19 5.20
N ASP A 396 -12.69 -3.98 5.76
CA ASP A 396 -13.53 -2.93 5.17
C ASP A 396 -12.82 -2.24 3.99
N ARG A 397 -13.53 -1.30 3.35
CA ARG A 397 -13.05 -0.59 2.14
C ARG A 397 -11.76 0.22 2.37
N ASP A 398 -11.47 0.56 3.62
CA ASP A 398 -10.33 1.37 4.02
C ASP A 398 -9.19 0.50 4.61
N ASP A 399 -9.28 -0.81 4.43
CA ASP A 399 -8.41 -1.87 4.95
C ASP A 399 -8.32 -1.97 6.48
N PHE A 400 -9.36 -1.54 7.21
CA PHE A 400 -9.48 -1.89 8.64
C PHE A 400 -10.07 -3.29 8.79
N ILE A 401 -9.61 -4.02 9.79
CA ILE A 401 -10.17 -5.32 10.14
C ILE A 401 -11.45 -5.08 10.94
N ARG A 402 -12.53 -5.75 10.55
CA ARG A 402 -13.82 -5.79 11.22
C ARG A 402 -14.09 -7.20 11.70
N ILE A 403 -14.71 -7.34 12.86
CA ILE A 403 -15.21 -8.60 13.40
C ILE A 403 -16.72 -8.49 13.58
N PHE A 404 -17.43 -9.47 13.04
CA PHE A 404 -18.86 -9.64 13.20
C PHE A 404 -19.13 -10.97 13.88
N ALA A 405 -20.00 -10.96 14.88
CA ALA A 405 -20.55 -12.17 15.47
C ALA A 405 -21.26 -13.03 14.41
N PRO A 406 -21.51 -14.33 14.67
CA PRO A 406 -22.20 -15.21 13.71
C PRO A 406 -23.56 -14.69 13.20
N GLY A 407 -24.25 -13.83 13.97
CA GLY A 407 -25.50 -13.19 13.56
C GLY A 407 -25.35 -11.90 12.74
N GLY A 408 -24.12 -11.46 12.45
CA GLY A 408 -23.80 -10.24 11.71
C GLY A 408 -23.70 -8.96 12.55
N ALA A 409 -23.82 -9.05 13.88
CA ALA A 409 -23.59 -7.90 14.74
C ALA A 409 -22.11 -7.52 14.74
N GLU A 410 -21.77 -6.25 14.48
CA GLU A 410 -20.39 -5.77 14.54
C GLU A 410 -19.93 -5.70 15.99
N GLU A 411 -18.81 -6.37 16.31
CA GLU A 411 -18.25 -6.40 17.65
C GLU A 411 -17.00 -5.54 17.78
N TRP A 412 -16.22 -5.41 16.70
CA TRP A 412 -14.94 -4.72 16.77
C TRP A 412 -14.44 -4.22 15.42
N ARG A 413 -13.67 -3.13 15.46
CA ARG A 413 -12.91 -2.58 14.33
C ARG A 413 -11.48 -2.24 14.78
N SER A 414 -10.50 -2.55 13.93
CA SER A 414 -9.12 -2.13 14.16
C SER A 414 -8.94 -0.62 14.14
N THR A 415 -7.94 -0.15 14.89
CA THR A 415 -7.51 1.26 14.90
C THR A 415 -6.48 1.56 13.80
N GLU A 416 -5.81 0.53 13.30
CA GLU A 416 -4.83 0.62 12.22
C GLU A 416 -5.31 -0.12 10.96
N LYS A 417 -4.73 0.28 9.82
CA LYS A 417 -4.94 -0.37 8.52
C LYS A 417 -3.97 -1.54 8.34
N TYR A 418 -4.48 -2.68 7.91
CA TYR A 418 -3.68 -3.88 7.57
C TYR A 418 -3.96 -4.31 6.12
N GLY A 419 -3.44 -5.42 5.64
CA GLY A 419 -3.51 -5.79 4.22
C GLY A 419 -2.74 -4.78 3.36
N GLY A 420 -3.39 -4.29 2.30
CA GLY A 420 -2.81 -3.32 1.35
C GLY A 420 -2.43 -3.96 0.03
N SER A 421 -3.41 -4.16 -0.85
CA SER A 421 -3.21 -4.69 -2.20
C SER A 421 -3.09 -3.58 -3.23
N THR A 422 -2.40 -3.85 -4.34
CA THR A 422 -2.45 -3.04 -5.56
C THR A 422 -3.33 -3.66 -6.65
N LEU A 423 -3.93 -4.83 -6.43
CA LEU A 423 -5.00 -5.33 -7.31
C LEU A 423 -6.23 -4.46 -7.17
N TYR A 424 -6.85 -4.12 -8.29
CA TYR A 424 -8.02 -3.25 -8.30
C TYR A 424 -9.05 -3.68 -9.34
N PHE A 425 -10.29 -3.35 -9.00
CA PHE A 425 -11.40 -3.28 -9.93
C PHE A 425 -11.46 -1.86 -10.51
N ALA A 426 -11.64 -1.73 -11.82
CA ALA A 426 -11.77 -0.44 -12.47
C ALA A 426 -13.21 0.08 -12.36
N ALA A 427 -13.50 0.99 -11.43
CA ALA A 427 -14.82 1.62 -11.39
C ALA A 427 -15.06 2.47 -12.65
N GLY A 428 -16.34 2.71 -12.98
CA GLY A 428 -16.74 3.51 -14.14
C GLY A 428 -16.08 4.89 -14.17
N ARG A 429 -15.84 5.43 -15.38
CA ARG A 429 -15.37 6.80 -15.56
C ARG A 429 -16.54 7.74 -15.23
N ALA A 430 -16.33 8.73 -14.38
CA ALA A 430 -17.33 9.76 -14.12
C ALA A 430 -17.51 10.66 -15.35
N ASP A 431 -16.42 10.97 -16.08
CA ASP A 431 -16.44 11.86 -17.24
C ASP A 431 -15.48 11.45 -18.38
N GLN A 432 -15.70 12.05 -19.56
CA GLN A 432 -14.90 11.86 -20.77
C GLN A 432 -13.57 12.63 -20.66
N GLY A 433 -12.55 11.96 -20.13
CA GLY A 433 -11.21 12.54 -19.88
C GLY A 433 -10.58 12.06 -18.57
N ASP A 434 -11.35 11.36 -17.74
CA ASP A 434 -10.95 11.00 -16.39
C ASP A 434 -10.01 9.77 -16.34
N VAL A 435 -9.06 9.82 -15.40
CA VAL A 435 -8.14 8.72 -15.08
C VAL A 435 -8.94 7.54 -14.52
N GLU A 436 -8.51 6.30 -14.79
CA GLU A 436 -9.12 5.10 -14.22
C GLU A 436 -9.34 5.27 -12.70
N ASN A 437 -10.50 4.85 -12.18
CA ASN A 437 -10.83 4.97 -10.76
C ASN A 437 -10.66 3.59 -10.08
N PRO A 438 -9.48 3.28 -9.54
CA PRO A 438 -9.22 1.97 -8.97
C PRO A 438 -9.96 1.80 -7.65
N VAL A 439 -10.73 0.72 -7.54
CA VAL A 439 -11.24 0.22 -6.26
C VAL A 439 -10.41 -1.01 -5.90
N TYR A 440 -9.49 -0.82 -4.95
CA TYR A 440 -8.55 -1.88 -4.57
C TYR A 440 -9.28 -3.07 -3.93
N LEU A 441 -8.86 -4.27 -4.33
CA LEU A 441 -9.36 -5.53 -3.79
C LEU A 441 -8.59 -5.85 -2.50
N PRO A 442 -9.26 -6.29 -1.43
CA PRO A 442 -8.58 -6.59 -0.18
C PRO A 442 -7.68 -7.82 -0.31
N MET A 443 -6.64 -7.86 0.53
CA MET A 443 -5.85 -9.08 0.73
C MET A 443 -6.62 -10.07 1.60
N ARG A 444 -6.24 -11.35 1.57
CA ARG A 444 -6.85 -12.34 2.45
C ARG A 444 -6.50 -12.17 3.92
N LEU A 445 -7.42 -12.62 4.78
CA LEU A 445 -7.17 -12.94 6.18
C LEU A 445 -7.07 -14.46 6.32
N LEU A 446 -6.19 -14.95 7.21
CA LEU A 446 -5.98 -16.39 7.37
C LEU A 446 -6.04 -16.81 8.84
N PRO A 447 -7.16 -17.40 9.28
CA PRO A 447 -7.22 -18.10 10.56
C PRO A 447 -6.23 -19.26 10.58
N TRP A 448 -5.40 -19.38 11.62
CA TRP A 448 -4.32 -20.37 11.67
C TRP A 448 -4.28 -21.12 13.01
N GLY A 449 -5.36 -21.86 13.29
CA GLY A 449 -5.45 -22.76 14.45
C GLY A 449 -5.50 -22.06 15.82
N PRO A 450 -5.85 -22.81 16.88
CA PRO A 450 -5.81 -22.28 18.23
C PRO A 450 -4.38 -22.18 18.76
N GLY A 451 -4.11 -21.14 19.53
CA GLY A 451 -2.89 -21.05 20.33
C GLY A 451 -2.91 -22.01 21.52
N ALA A 452 -1.86 -21.97 22.35
CA ALA A 452 -1.78 -22.77 23.58
C ALA A 452 -2.91 -22.47 24.58
N ASP A 453 -3.57 -21.32 24.43
CA ASP A 453 -4.73 -20.86 25.21
C ASP A 453 -6.08 -21.39 24.69
N GLY A 454 -6.09 -22.15 23.59
CA GLY A 454 -7.31 -22.65 22.94
C GLY A 454 -8.04 -21.61 22.08
N LYS A 455 -7.59 -20.35 22.04
CA LYS A 455 -8.20 -19.30 21.22
C LYS A 455 -7.63 -19.28 19.81
N GLY A 456 -8.47 -19.02 18.81
CA GLY A 456 -8.02 -18.92 17.43
C GLY A 456 -7.00 -17.80 17.21
N ARG A 457 -6.09 -18.03 16.28
CA ARG A 457 -5.14 -17.04 15.78
C ARG A 457 -5.50 -16.58 14.38
N LEU A 458 -5.18 -15.33 14.09
CA LEU A 458 -5.41 -14.71 12.79
C LEU A 458 -4.09 -14.19 12.22
N LEU A 459 -3.62 -14.80 11.12
CA LEU A 459 -2.52 -14.26 10.34
C LEU A 459 -3.02 -13.13 9.44
N VAL A 460 -2.27 -12.04 9.50
CA VAL A 460 -2.53 -10.82 8.76
C VAL A 460 -1.20 -10.33 8.20
N VAL A 461 -1.23 -9.87 6.96
CA VAL A 461 -0.11 -9.14 6.37
C VAL A 461 -0.40 -7.66 6.44
N ARG A 462 0.64 -6.84 6.64
CA ARG A 462 0.60 -5.40 6.46
C ARG A 462 1.63 -4.99 5.43
N ASN A 463 1.18 -4.50 4.29
CA ASN A 463 2.04 -3.82 3.33
C ASN A 463 2.14 -2.33 3.70
N HIS A 464 3.37 -1.83 3.74
CA HIS A 464 3.71 -0.45 4.09
C HIS A 464 3.95 0.36 2.84
N ASP A 465 3.16 1.43 2.70
CA ASP A 465 3.36 2.46 1.69
C ASP A 465 3.96 3.70 2.35
N TRP A 466 4.70 4.48 1.57
CA TRP A 466 5.29 5.73 2.05
C TRP A 466 4.24 6.79 2.43
N SER A 467 3.01 6.69 1.90
CA SER A 467 1.93 7.66 2.12
C SER A 467 1.07 7.36 3.34
N GLY A 468 1.22 6.19 3.98
CA GLY A 468 0.31 5.73 5.03
C GLY A 468 -1.13 5.56 4.52
N ARG A 469 -1.29 5.20 3.24
CA ARG A 469 -2.55 5.03 2.50
C ARG A 469 -3.44 6.27 2.52
N ARG A 470 -2.81 7.44 2.36
CA ARG A 470 -3.50 8.74 2.21
C ARG A 470 -3.78 9.10 0.75
N LEU A 471 -3.12 8.43 -0.19
CA LEU A 471 -3.39 8.56 -1.63
C LEU A 471 -4.32 7.44 -2.09
N GLU A 472 -5.63 7.67 -2.00
CA GLU A 472 -6.64 6.65 -2.27
C GLU A 472 -6.57 6.05 -3.67
N ARG A 473 -6.13 6.81 -4.67
CA ARG A 473 -6.06 6.38 -6.08
C ARG A 473 -4.71 5.76 -6.47
N MET A 474 -3.67 5.88 -5.64
CA MET A 474 -2.33 5.37 -5.96
C MET A 474 -1.73 4.64 -4.76
N ARG A 475 -1.70 3.31 -4.83
CA ARG A 475 -1.05 2.45 -3.83
C ARG A 475 0.26 1.91 -4.40
N SER A 476 1.35 2.07 -3.65
CA SER A 476 2.64 1.45 -3.94
C SER A 476 3.28 1.02 -2.62
N TYR A 477 3.69 -0.24 -2.56
CA TYR A 477 4.19 -0.87 -1.35
C TYR A 477 5.60 -1.39 -1.59
N GLN A 478 6.52 -1.09 -0.67
CA GLN A 478 7.93 -1.46 -0.79
C GLN A 478 8.38 -2.42 0.31
N GLU A 479 7.61 -2.49 1.39
CA GLU A 479 7.89 -3.32 2.55
C GLU A 479 6.61 -4.00 3.01
N SER A 480 6.77 -5.17 3.63
CA SER A 480 5.68 -5.92 4.22
C SER A 480 6.06 -6.46 5.59
N GLN A 481 5.05 -6.72 6.41
CA GLN A 481 5.17 -7.30 7.73
C GLN A 481 4.11 -8.39 7.91
N ILE A 482 4.47 -9.50 8.53
CA ILE A 482 3.53 -10.59 8.84
C ILE A 482 3.23 -10.51 10.34
N LEU A 483 1.96 -10.61 10.70
CA LEU A 483 1.47 -10.51 12.08
C LEU A 483 0.55 -11.68 12.40
N SER A 484 0.63 -12.18 13.63
CA SER A 484 -0.39 -13.05 14.23
C SER A 484 -1.15 -12.25 15.28
N PHE A 485 -2.47 -12.33 15.24
CA PHE A 485 -3.36 -11.74 16.23
C PHE A 485 -4.08 -12.82 17.03
N PHE A 486 -4.43 -12.48 18.26
CA PHE A 486 -5.34 -13.23 19.13
C PHE A 486 -6.38 -12.30 19.75
N TRP A 487 -7.50 -12.86 20.24
CA TRP A 487 -8.52 -12.08 20.94
C TRP A 487 -8.22 -11.97 22.45
N ASP A 488 -7.99 -10.76 22.95
CA ASP A 488 -7.61 -10.52 24.35
C ASP A 488 -8.79 -10.32 25.31
N GLY A 489 -10.00 -10.13 24.78
CA GLY A 489 -11.20 -9.78 25.55
C GLY A 489 -11.85 -8.48 25.07
N LEU A 490 -11.04 -7.52 24.60
CA LEU A 490 -11.46 -6.21 24.11
C LEU A 490 -11.36 -6.11 22.59
N GLY A 491 -10.40 -6.79 21.99
CA GLY A 491 -10.15 -6.71 20.55
C GLY A 491 -9.09 -7.71 20.07
N LEU A 492 -8.69 -7.55 18.81
CA LEU A 492 -7.50 -8.22 18.31
C LEU A 492 -6.25 -7.55 18.87
N ALA A 493 -5.46 -8.34 19.59
CA ALA A 493 -4.14 -7.98 20.08
C ALA A 493 -3.06 -8.73 19.28
N PRO A 494 -1.97 -8.06 18.89
CA PRO A 494 -0.86 -8.69 18.19
C PRO A 494 -0.10 -9.61 19.14
N GLU A 495 0.01 -10.88 18.76
CA GLU A 495 0.78 -11.89 19.47
C GLU A 495 2.26 -11.76 19.13
N TRP A 496 2.56 -11.76 17.83
CA TRP A 496 3.88 -11.54 17.28
C TRP A 496 3.79 -10.87 15.93
N ARG A 497 4.90 -10.28 15.51
CA ARG A 497 5.10 -9.69 14.20
C ARG A 497 6.50 -9.99 13.70
N THR A 498 6.70 -10.10 12.40
CA THR A 498 8.06 -10.13 11.86
C THR A 498 8.66 -8.72 11.85
N ARG A 499 9.98 -8.58 11.70
CA ARG A 499 10.55 -7.34 11.16
C ARG A 499 9.95 -7.06 9.78
N LYS A 500 10.03 -5.81 9.32
CA LYS A 500 9.70 -5.47 7.94
C LYS A 500 10.62 -6.23 6.98
N ILE A 501 10.05 -6.75 5.91
CA ILE A 501 10.77 -7.41 4.82
C ILE A 501 10.59 -6.61 3.53
N THR A 502 11.60 -6.63 2.68
CA THR A 502 11.56 -5.97 1.37
C THR A 502 10.56 -6.65 0.44
N GLY A 503 9.78 -5.85 -0.26
CA GLY A 503 8.73 -6.28 -1.17
C GLY A 503 7.34 -6.30 -0.52
N ALA A 504 6.32 -6.23 -1.36
CA ALA A 504 4.93 -6.29 -0.97
C ALA A 504 4.41 -7.72 -1.09
N ILE A 505 3.88 -8.29 0.00
CA ILE A 505 3.21 -9.57 -0.09
C ILE A 505 1.88 -9.34 -0.81
N ARG A 506 1.64 -10.06 -1.91
CA ARG A 506 0.37 -10.03 -2.64
C ARG A 506 -0.65 -10.95 -1.99
N ASP A 507 -0.20 -12.15 -1.68
CA ASP A 507 -1.04 -13.22 -1.19
C ASP A 507 -0.22 -14.27 -0.42
N PHE A 508 -0.87 -15.08 0.42
CA PHE A 508 -0.18 -16.03 1.28
C PHE A 508 -1.03 -17.24 1.66
N ALA A 509 -0.38 -18.31 2.11
CA ALA A 509 -1.02 -19.53 2.59
C ALA A 509 -0.17 -20.18 3.68
N VAL A 510 -0.76 -21.13 4.40
CA VAL A 510 -0.06 -21.99 5.35
C VAL A 510 -0.32 -23.45 4.99
N GLY A 511 0.73 -24.25 4.86
CA GLY A 511 0.62 -25.65 4.44
C GLY A 511 1.98 -26.35 4.40
N ASP A 512 1.99 -27.63 4.04
CA ASP A 512 3.22 -28.43 3.93
C ASP A 512 3.97 -28.10 2.64
N PHE A 513 4.61 -26.93 2.62
CA PHE A 513 5.34 -26.44 1.45
C PHE A 513 6.48 -27.36 1.03
N ALA A 514 7.21 -27.93 1.99
CA ALA A 514 8.43 -28.70 1.74
C ALA A 514 8.16 -30.20 1.52
N ASN A 515 6.92 -30.66 1.66
CA ASN A 515 6.54 -32.06 1.65
C ASN A 515 7.28 -32.87 2.73
N ASP A 516 7.42 -32.29 3.92
CA ASP A 516 8.10 -32.87 5.09
C ASP A 516 7.18 -33.09 6.29
N GLY A 517 5.87 -32.86 6.11
CA GLY A 517 4.84 -32.96 7.14
C GLY A 517 4.72 -31.72 8.02
N LYS A 518 5.52 -30.67 7.81
CA LYS A 518 5.51 -29.46 8.64
C LYS A 518 4.87 -28.28 7.93
N LYS A 519 4.11 -27.49 8.68
CA LYS A 519 3.45 -26.29 8.16
C LYS A 519 4.43 -25.14 8.01
N SER A 520 4.45 -24.57 6.82
CA SER A 520 5.17 -23.35 6.48
C SER A 520 4.19 -22.25 6.09
N PHE A 521 4.46 -21.02 6.50
CA PHE A 521 3.92 -19.84 5.86
C PHE A 521 4.58 -19.66 4.50
N VAL A 522 3.79 -19.50 3.45
CA VAL A 522 4.27 -19.26 2.08
C VAL A 522 3.59 -18.02 1.55
N ALA A 523 4.36 -17.13 0.94
CA ALA A 523 3.82 -15.89 0.37
C ALA A 523 4.37 -15.60 -1.02
N ALA A 524 3.49 -15.05 -1.85
CA ALA A 524 3.85 -14.40 -3.11
C ALA A 524 4.25 -12.95 -2.81
N VAL A 525 5.51 -12.61 -3.07
CA VAL A 525 6.07 -11.27 -2.83
C VAL A 525 6.38 -10.60 -4.14
N VAL A 526 5.85 -9.39 -4.34
CA VAL A 526 6.18 -8.51 -5.45
C VAL A 526 7.34 -7.61 -5.01
N LEU A 527 8.45 -7.70 -5.72
CA LEU A 527 9.65 -6.88 -5.51
C LEU A 527 9.61 -5.62 -6.39
N GLU A 528 9.14 -5.78 -7.62
CA GLU A 528 9.01 -4.70 -8.60
C GLU A 528 7.69 -4.86 -9.35
N GLU A 529 6.91 -3.78 -9.47
CA GLU A 529 5.61 -3.84 -10.16
C GLU A 529 5.70 -3.68 -11.68
N GLY A 530 6.85 -3.24 -12.22
CA GLY A 530 7.04 -3.01 -13.66
C GLY A 530 6.26 -1.80 -14.20
N HIS A 531 5.82 -0.87 -13.34
CA HIS A 531 5.06 0.32 -13.73
C HIS A 531 5.92 1.39 -14.45
N VAL A 532 7.25 1.27 -14.40
CA VAL A 532 8.18 2.19 -15.07
C VAL A 532 8.53 1.63 -16.46
N ILE A 533 8.45 2.48 -17.49
CA ILE A 533 8.81 2.10 -18.87
C ILE A 533 10.21 1.48 -18.89
N GLY A 534 10.32 0.26 -19.42
CA GLY A 534 11.59 -0.49 -19.52
C GLY A 534 11.95 -1.34 -18.30
N THR A 535 11.08 -1.42 -17.28
CA THR A 535 11.24 -2.35 -16.15
C THR A 535 10.29 -3.54 -16.25
N ASP A 536 10.82 -4.74 -16.08
CA ASP A 536 10.01 -5.96 -15.98
C ASP A 536 9.45 -6.09 -14.55
N PRO A 537 8.20 -6.53 -14.36
CA PRO A 537 7.73 -6.91 -13.03
C PRO A 537 8.56 -8.06 -12.46
N LYS A 538 8.78 -8.05 -11.15
CA LYS A 538 9.53 -9.11 -10.44
C LYS A 538 8.76 -9.61 -9.23
N SER A 539 8.49 -10.91 -9.21
CA SER A 539 7.90 -11.60 -8.05
C SER A 539 8.78 -12.75 -7.57
N VAL A 540 8.66 -13.12 -6.31
CA VAL A 540 9.29 -14.29 -5.69
C VAL A 540 8.29 -15.01 -4.79
N VAL A 541 8.52 -16.29 -4.55
CA VAL A 541 7.89 -17.03 -3.46
C VAL A 541 8.86 -17.04 -2.28
N ILE A 542 8.34 -16.74 -1.09
CA ILE A 542 9.07 -16.93 0.17
C ILE A 542 8.37 -17.99 1.02
N ALA A 543 9.14 -18.72 1.82
CA ALA A 543 8.61 -19.67 2.79
C ALA A 543 9.28 -19.51 4.15
N LEU A 544 8.50 -19.65 5.21
CA LEU A 544 8.92 -19.64 6.61
C LEU A 544 8.29 -20.82 7.34
N GLU A 545 9.12 -21.73 7.82
CA GLU A 545 8.69 -22.83 8.69
C GLU A 545 8.34 -22.26 10.08
N PHE A 546 7.14 -22.56 10.58
CA PHE A 546 6.80 -22.25 11.96
C PHE A 546 7.51 -23.25 12.87
N LYS A 547 8.27 -22.75 13.86
CA LYS A 547 8.97 -23.59 14.84
C LYS A 547 8.08 -23.91 16.04
#